data_AF-A0A7S2JIB6-F1
#
_entry.id   AF-A0A7S2JIB6-F1
#
_cell.length_a   1.000
_cell.length_b   1.000
_cell.length_c   1.000
_cell.angle_alpha   90.00
_cell.angle_beta   90.00
_cell.angle_gamma   90.00
#
_symmetry.space_group_name_H-M   'P 1'
#
loop_
_entity.id
_entity.type
_entity.pdbx_description
1 polymer ?
#
loop_
_entity_poly.entity_id
_entity_poly.type
_entity_poly.pdbx_seq_one_letter_code
_entity_poly.pdbx_strand_id
1 'polypeptide(L)'
;IFLTEHGVAKVMLMAGFSFVNGWVDAECIRRYHAFATMMVGNMLTFGHSAVDYWINGVDDPTIKWLPDPVFYVLLLGTFMLGVSVYRVMQRWRGWSSKNFAPLVVIWITMHDLLEARWLPVGIPVGSSRWNVLRLAFVFGVQDAMTVRNGFGSL
;
A
#
# COMPACT_ATOMS: atom_id res chain seq x y z
N ILE A 1 -33.62 -2.09 8.12
CA ILE A 1 -32.94 -2.55 6.89
C ILE A 1 -32.85 -4.07 7.00
N PHE A 2 -33.68 -4.81 6.26
CA PHE A 2 -33.62 -6.27 6.28
C PHE A 2 -32.40 -6.72 5.45
N LEU A 3 -31.39 -7.28 6.13
CA LEU A 3 -30.25 -7.91 5.48
C LEU A 3 -30.72 -9.24 4.88
N THR A 4 -30.78 -9.32 3.56
CA THR A 4 -30.86 -10.61 2.86
C THR A 4 -29.60 -11.42 3.15
N GLU A 5 -29.65 -12.75 3.04
CA GLU A 5 -28.47 -13.61 3.23
C GLU A 5 -27.26 -13.15 2.37
N HIS A 6 -27.54 -12.68 1.16
CA HIS A 6 -26.55 -12.07 0.27
C HIS A 6 -25.92 -10.79 0.84
N GLY A 7 -26.70 -9.97 1.56
CA GLY A 7 -26.20 -8.77 2.22
C GLY A 7 -25.21 -9.09 3.35
N VAL A 8 -25.48 -10.15 4.13
CA VAL A 8 -24.59 -10.57 5.23
C VAL A 8 -23.23 -11.01 4.70
N ALA A 9 -23.21 -11.86 3.66
CA ALA A 9 -21.97 -12.33 3.04
C ALA A 9 -21.10 -11.17 2.53
N LYS A 10 -21.74 -10.19 1.88
CA LYS A 10 -21.06 -8.99 1.37
C LYS A 10 -20.47 -8.12 2.48
N VAL A 11 -21.20 -7.90 3.56
CA VAL A 11 -20.71 -7.14 4.73
C VAL A 11 -19.54 -7.86 5.39
N MET A 12 -19.63 -9.19 5.58
CA MET A 12 -18.54 -10.00 6.12
C MET A 12 -17.29 -9.93 5.25
N LEU A 13 -17.45 -9.97 3.92
CA LEU A 13 -16.34 -9.84 2.98
C LEU A 13 -15.70 -8.45 3.06
N MET A 14 -16.51 -7.38 3.07
CA MET A 14 -16.01 -6.00 3.26
C MET A 14 -15.26 -5.83 4.58
N ALA A 15 -15.79 -6.40 5.68
CA ALA A 15 -15.16 -6.35 6.99
C ALA A 15 -13.81 -7.10 7.00
N GLY A 16 -13.77 -8.30 6.42
CA GLY A 16 -12.53 -9.07 6.28
C GLY A 16 -11.48 -8.33 5.44
N PHE A 17 -11.89 -7.74 4.32
CA PHE A 17 -10.99 -6.96 3.47
C PHE A 17 -10.45 -5.71 4.20
N SER A 18 -11.31 -5.00 4.93
CA SER A 18 -10.89 -3.85 5.74
C SER A 18 -9.93 -4.25 6.86
N PHE A 19 -10.16 -5.39 7.51
CA PHE A 19 -9.28 -5.92 8.54
C PHE A 19 -7.90 -6.28 7.96
N VAL A 20 -7.86 -6.98 6.82
CA VAL A 20 -6.60 -7.35 6.16
C VAL A 20 -5.82 -6.11 5.74
N ASN A 21 -6.48 -5.09 5.16
CA ASN A 21 -5.81 -3.83 4.81
C ASN A 21 -5.22 -3.14 6.06
N GLY A 22 -5.99 -3.06 7.14
CA GLY A 22 -5.52 -2.47 8.40
C GLY A 22 -4.35 -3.24 9.02
N TRP A 23 -4.39 -4.56 8.98
CA TRP A 23 -3.30 -5.42 9.44
C TRP A 23 -2.02 -5.23 8.61
N VAL A 24 -2.16 -5.22 7.28
CA VAL A 24 -1.04 -4.99 6.36
C VAL A 24 -0.42 -3.62 6.58
N ASP A 25 -1.24 -2.58 6.79
CA ASP A 25 -0.74 -1.24 7.13
C ASP A 25 0.00 -1.22 8.46
N ALA A 26 -0.53 -1.88 9.50
CA ALA A 26 0.15 -1.98 10.80
C ALA A 26 1.52 -2.66 10.66
N GLU A 27 1.61 -3.73 9.87
CA GLU A 27 2.88 -4.41 9.62
C GLU A 27 3.85 -3.55 8.79
N CYS A 28 3.33 -2.79 7.81
CA CYS A 28 4.14 -1.84 7.04
C CYS A 28 4.67 -0.68 7.90
N ILE A 29 3.88 -0.17 8.85
CA ILE A 29 4.33 0.84 9.82
C ILE A 29 5.42 0.24 10.71
N ARG A 30 5.21 -0.97 11.22
CA ARG A 30 6.16 -1.65 12.11
C ARG A 30 7.51 -1.90 11.43
N ARG A 31 7.51 -2.26 10.13
CA ARG A 31 8.72 -2.59 9.36
C ARG A 31 9.36 -1.40 8.65
N TYR A 32 8.55 -0.52 8.06
CA TYR A 32 9.01 0.50 7.13
C TYR A 32 8.70 1.94 7.58
N HIS A 33 7.99 2.13 8.68
CA HIS A 33 7.52 3.44 9.16
C HIS A 33 6.68 4.20 8.11
N ALA A 34 5.95 3.47 7.26
CA ALA A 34 5.08 4.02 6.23
C ALA A 34 3.80 3.19 6.11
N PHE A 35 2.72 3.83 5.66
CA PHE A 35 1.46 3.15 5.37
C PHE A 35 1.51 2.59 3.95
N ALA A 36 1.07 1.37 3.74
CA ALA A 36 1.05 0.75 2.41
C ALA A 36 -0.19 1.18 1.62
N THR A 37 -1.33 1.27 2.28
CA THR A 37 -2.65 1.51 1.69
C THR A 37 -3.24 2.86 2.06
N MET A 38 -2.88 3.44 3.22
CA MET A 38 -3.42 4.72 3.68
C MET A 38 -2.68 5.94 3.10
N MET A 39 -3.06 6.38 1.90
CA MET A 39 -2.46 7.56 1.25
C MET A 39 -2.53 8.84 2.10
N VAL A 40 -3.63 9.05 2.83
CA VAL A 40 -3.77 10.22 3.71
C VAL A 40 -2.73 10.19 4.84
N GLY A 41 -2.48 9.01 5.42
CA GLY A 41 -1.45 8.84 6.45
C GLY A 41 -0.05 9.19 5.94
N ASN A 42 0.28 8.74 4.72
CA ASN A 42 1.54 9.08 4.06
C ASN A 42 1.67 10.57 3.69
N MET A 43 0.57 11.23 3.31
CA MET A 43 0.57 12.67 3.05
C MET A 43 0.78 13.49 4.32
N LEU A 44 0.17 13.07 5.45
CA LEU A 44 0.38 13.73 6.73
C LEU A 44 1.82 13.57 7.23
N THR A 45 2.39 12.36 7.11
CA THR A 45 3.80 12.12 7.47
C THR A 45 4.75 12.85 6.53
N PHE A 46 4.45 12.92 5.22
CA PHE A 46 5.18 13.76 4.28
C PHE A 46 5.13 15.23 4.69
N GLY A 47 3.96 15.79 4.97
CA GLY A 47 3.80 17.18 5.37
C GLY A 47 4.60 17.50 6.63
N HIS A 48 4.58 16.60 7.62
CA HIS A 48 5.40 16.74 8.81
C HIS A 48 6.90 16.68 8.49
N SER A 49 7.34 15.71 7.66
CA SER A 49 8.74 15.57 7.25
C SER A 49 9.24 16.77 6.44
N ALA A 50 8.39 17.36 5.61
CA ALA A 50 8.72 18.48 4.75
C ALA A 50 8.85 19.79 5.54
N VAL A 51 7.95 20.01 6.50
CA VAL A 51 8.04 21.16 7.43
C VAL A 51 9.28 21.03 8.32
N ASP A 52 9.56 19.83 8.84
CA ASP A 52 10.75 19.57 9.66
C ASP A 52 12.04 19.83 8.88
N TYR A 53 12.13 19.31 7.65
CA TYR A 53 13.25 19.55 6.73
C TYR A 53 13.44 21.04 6.40
N TRP A 54 12.34 21.77 6.23
CA TRP A 54 12.40 23.21 5.93
C TRP A 54 12.88 24.05 7.10
N ILE A 55 12.47 23.71 8.33
CA ILE A 55 12.79 24.48 9.54
C ILE A 55 14.21 24.17 10.02
N ASN A 56 14.59 22.89 10.08
CA ASN A 56 15.84 22.44 10.71
C ASN A 56 16.97 22.15 9.71
N GLY A 57 16.67 22.15 8.41
CA GLY A 57 17.63 21.80 7.36
C GLY A 57 17.81 20.28 7.20
N VAL A 58 18.75 19.90 6.33
CA VAL A 58 18.95 18.50 5.88
C VAL A 58 19.48 17.59 7.00
N ASP A 59 20.21 18.14 7.96
CA ASP A 59 21.13 17.37 8.79
C ASP A 59 20.65 17.11 10.22
N ASP A 60 19.53 17.70 10.67
CA ASP A 60 19.02 17.48 12.03
C ASP A 60 17.47 17.37 12.08
N PRO A 61 16.90 16.24 11.63
CA PRO A 61 15.47 16.01 11.73
C PRO A 61 15.06 15.96 13.21
N THR A 62 14.01 16.70 13.58
CA THR A 62 13.46 16.67 14.95
C THR A 62 13.03 15.25 15.33
N ILE A 63 12.68 14.43 14.33
CA ILE A 63 12.24 13.05 14.48
C ILE A 63 13.18 12.10 13.71
N LYS A 64 14.17 11.52 14.41
CA LYS A 64 15.19 10.62 13.82
C LYS A 64 14.67 9.37 13.11
N TRP A 65 13.44 8.95 13.39
CA TRP A 65 12.84 7.77 12.74
C TRP A 65 12.08 8.11 11.46
N LEU A 66 11.83 9.39 11.17
CA LEU A 66 11.08 9.79 9.99
C LEU A 66 11.97 9.65 8.74
N PRO A 67 11.51 8.95 7.69
CA PRO A 67 12.19 8.91 6.39
C PRO A 67 12.26 10.28 5.72
N ASP A 68 13.20 10.41 4.78
CA ASP A 68 13.33 11.60 3.94
C ASP A 68 12.01 11.93 3.22
N PRO A 69 11.65 13.22 3.06
CA PRO A 69 10.44 13.62 2.35
C PRO A 69 10.39 13.06 0.92
N VAL A 70 11.56 12.88 0.28
CA VAL A 70 11.71 12.27 -1.05
C VAL A 70 11.16 10.84 -1.09
N PHE A 71 11.34 10.07 -0.01
CA PHE A 71 10.83 8.71 0.09
C PHE A 71 9.30 8.68 0.01
N TYR A 72 8.63 9.57 0.73
CA TYR A 72 7.16 9.66 0.69
C TYR A 72 6.63 10.11 -0.67
N VAL A 73 7.32 11.03 -1.35
CA VAL A 73 6.96 11.44 -2.72
C VAL A 73 7.05 10.26 -3.69
N LEU A 74 8.12 9.47 -3.61
CA LEU A 74 8.27 8.26 -4.43
C LEU A 74 7.22 7.20 -4.09
N LEU A 75 6.87 7.06 -2.81
CA LEU A 75 5.82 6.14 -2.36
C LEU A 75 4.45 6.55 -2.92
N LEU A 76 4.09 7.83 -2.81
CA LEU A 76 2.84 8.34 -3.39
C LEU A 76 2.84 8.22 -4.93
N GLY A 77 3.97 8.51 -5.58
CA GLY A 77 4.14 8.40 -7.02
C GLY A 77 3.96 6.97 -7.52
N THR A 78 4.59 5.99 -6.86
CA THR A 78 4.47 4.56 -7.21
C THR A 78 3.06 4.03 -6.98
N PHE A 79 2.38 4.46 -5.92
CA PHE A 79 0.96 4.13 -5.71
C PHE A 79 0.07 4.69 -6.82
N MET A 80 0.20 5.99 -7.16
CA MET A 80 -0.57 6.61 -8.24
C MET A 80 -0.28 5.96 -9.60
N LEU A 81 0.96 5.51 -9.81
CA LEU A 81 1.33 4.74 -10.99
C LEU A 81 0.59 3.40 -11.04
N GLY A 82 0.48 2.68 -9.91
CA GLY A 82 -0.32 1.46 -9.80
C GLY A 82 -1.78 1.66 -10.15
N VAL A 83 -2.40 2.70 -9.56
CA VAL A 83 -3.78 3.11 -9.89
C VAL A 83 -3.91 3.38 -11.39
N SER A 84 -2.99 4.15 -11.96
CA SER A 84 -3.00 4.53 -13.37
C SER A 84 -2.85 3.34 -14.30
N VAL A 85 -1.92 2.42 -14.01
CA VAL A 85 -1.71 1.18 -14.78
C VAL A 85 -2.97 0.34 -14.81
N TYR A 86 -3.62 0.14 -13.66
CA TYR A 86 -4.90 -0.59 -13.61
C TYR A 86 -5.95 0.08 -14.50
N ARG A 87 -6.14 1.40 -14.39
CA ARG A 87 -7.14 2.15 -15.15
C ARG A 87 -6.87 2.09 -16.66
N VAL A 88 -5.61 2.19 -17.07
CA VAL A 88 -5.20 2.08 -18.47
C VAL A 88 -5.45 0.67 -19.00
N MET A 89 -5.01 -0.37 -18.28
CA MET A 89 -5.21 -1.77 -18.69
C MET A 89 -6.69 -2.14 -18.77
N GLN A 90 -7.50 -1.65 -17.84
CA GLN A 90 -8.94 -1.85 -17.87
C GLN A 90 -9.59 -1.16 -19.07
N ARG A 91 -9.18 0.07 -19.40
CA ARG A 91 -9.70 0.81 -20.56
C ARG A 91 -9.28 0.20 -21.88
N TRP A 92 -8.04 -0.26 -21.98
CA TRP A 92 -7.46 -0.74 -23.24
C TRP A 92 -7.79 -2.20 -23.54
N ARG A 93 -7.76 -3.07 -22.53
CA ARG A 93 -7.93 -4.52 -22.71
C ARG A 93 -9.24 -5.07 -22.15
N GLY A 94 -10.07 -4.23 -21.53
CA GLY A 94 -11.31 -4.68 -20.89
C GLY A 94 -11.08 -5.64 -19.72
N TRP A 95 -9.89 -5.63 -19.11
CA TRP A 95 -9.57 -6.56 -18.03
C TRP A 95 -10.47 -6.34 -16.82
N SER A 96 -11.11 -7.41 -16.37
CA SER A 96 -11.91 -7.44 -15.14
C SER A 96 -11.00 -7.61 -13.92
N SER A 97 -11.43 -7.11 -12.76
CA SER A 97 -10.71 -7.26 -11.47
C SER A 97 -10.42 -8.72 -11.13
N LYS A 98 -11.23 -9.66 -11.62
CA LYS A 98 -11.01 -11.12 -11.45
C LYS A 98 -9.67 -11.60 -12.01
N ASN A 99 -9.18 -10.97 -13.08
CA ASN A 99 -7.91 -11.35 -13.72
C ASN A 99 -6.70 -10.79 -12.95
N PHE A 100 -6.89 -9.68 -12.23
CA PHE A 100 -5.83 -9.04 -11.46
C PHE A 100 -5.64 -9.67 -10.08
N ALA A 101 -6.68 -10.24 -9.47
CA ALA A 101 -6.60 -10.90 -8.18
C ALA A 101 -5.45 -11.93 -8.07
N PRO A 102 -5.30 -12.92 -8.98
CA PRO A 102 -4.18 -13.87 -8.90
C PRO A 102 -2.82 -13.20 -9.13
N LEU A 103 -2.74 -12.17 -9.98
CA LEU A 103 -1.50 -11.43 -10.21
C LEU A 103 -1.04 -10.69 -8.95
N VAL A 104 -1.96 -10.07 -8.23
CA VAL A 104 -1.68 -9.39 -6.96
C VAL A 104 -1.21 -10.39 -5.91
N VAL A 105 -1.87 -11.56 -5.79
CA VAL A 105 -1.44 -12.62 -4.87
C VAL A 105 -0.03 -13.11 -5.22
N ILE A 106 0.22 -13.43 -6.49
CA ILE A 106 1.55 -13.89 -6.94
C ILE A 106 2.61 -12.83 -6.64
N TRP A 107 2.31 -11.55 -6.87
CA TRP A 107 3.25 -10.46 -6.59
C TRP A 107 3.57 -10.35 -5.10
N ILE A 108 2.56 -10.37 -4.22
CA ILE A 108 2.76 -10.31 -2.77
C ILE A 108 3.57 -11.53 -2.30
N THR A 109 3.21 -12.74 -2.76
CA THR A 109 3.98 -13.95 -2.41
C THR A 109 5.42 -13.87 -2.91
N MET A 110 5.64 -13.37 -4.13
CA MET A 110 6.99 -13.18 -4.67
C MET A 110 7.77 -12.14 -3.86
N HIS A 111 7.12 -11.05 -3.44
CA HIS A 111 7.71 -10.04 -2.57
C HIS A 111 8.14 -10.65 -1.23
N ASP A 112 7.26 -11.40 -0.58
CA ASP A 112 7.54 -12.07 0.71
C ASP A 112 8.67 -13.09 0.58
N LEU A 113 8.71 -13.87 -0.50
CA LEU A 113 9.79 -14.83 -0.78
C LEU A 113 11.13 -14.14 -1.00
N LEU A 114 11.13 -12.99 -1.69
CA LEU A 114 12.33 -12.17 -1.85
C LEU A 114 12.77 -11.63 -0.49
N GLU A 115 11.87 -11.05 0.29
CA GLU A 115 12.22 -10.52 1.61
C GLU A 115 12.76 -11.61 2.54
N ALA A 116 12.12 -12.80 2.57
CA ALA A 116 12.56 -13.93 3.38
C ALA A 116 13.94 -14.47 2.96
N ARG A 117 14.25 -14.49 1.66
CA ARG A 117 15.53 -15.01 1.16
C ARG A 117 16.70 -14.05 1.38
N TRP A 118 16.44 -12.74 1.36
CA TRP A 118 17.46 -11.69 1.42
C TRP A 118 17.68 -11.14 2.83
N LEU A 119 17.07 -11.72 3.87
CA LEU A 119 17.41 -11.45 5.27
C LEU A 119 18.48 -12.45 5.75
N PRO A 120 19.79 -12.17 5.58
CA PRO A 120 20.82 -12.95 6.24
C PRO A 120 20.61 -12.88 7.75
N VAL A 121 20.55 -14.05 8.38
CA VAL A 121 20.47 -14.23 9.83
C VAL A 121 21.56 -13.39 10.49
N GLY A 122 21.18 -12.27 11.12
CA GLY A 122 22.09 -11.43 11.90
C GLY A 122 22.39 -10.03 11.36
N ILE A 123 21.95 -9.65 10.16
CA ILE A 123 22.06 -8.23 9.72
C ILE A 123 20.80 -7.48 10.17
N PRO A 124 20.93 -6.34 10.87
CA PRO A 124 19.78 -5.54 11.28
C PRO A 124 18.92 -5.21 10.05
N VAL A 125 17.60 -5.26 10.22
CA VAL A 125 16.51 -5.11 9.23
C VAL A 125 16.51 -3.74 8.50
N GLY A 126 17.60 -2.99 8.55
CA GLY A 126 17.76 -1.64 8.04
C GLY A 126 17.93 -1.48 6.53
N SER A 127 17.88 -2.54 5.72
CA SER A 127 18.05 -2.43 4.26
C SER A 127 16.99 -3.29 3.55
N SER A 128 15.89 -2.76 3.01
CA SER A 128 15.67 -1.43 2.47
C SER A 128 14.20 -1.02 2.66
N ARG A 129 13.95 0.14 3.28
CA ARG A 129 12.61 0.77 3.32
C ARG A 129 12.03 0.94 1.91
N TRP A 130 12.92 1.04 0.93
CA TRP A 130 12.64 1.06 -0.51
C TRP A 130 11.84 -0.13 -1.05
N ASN A 131 11.87 -1.28 -0.37
CA ASN A 131 11.03 -2.43 -0.76
C ASN A 131 9.53 -2.09 -0.69
N VAL A 132 9.12 -1.18 0.22
CA VAL A 132 7.72 -0.75 0.33
C VAL A 132 7.21 -0.10 -0.95
N LEU A 133 8.08 0.49 -1.78
CA LEU A 133 7.66 1.07 -3.06
C LEU A 133 7.05 0.04 -4.01
N ARG A 134 7.53 -1.22 -3.95
CA ARG A 134 7.00 -2.32 -4.75
C ARG A 134 5.60 -2.73 -4.27
N LEU A 135 5.38 -2.70 -2.97
CA LEU A 135 4.09 -2.96 -2.34
C LEU A 135 3.11 -1.82 -2.62
N ALA A 136 3.55 -0.56 -2.52
CA ALA A 136 2.73 0.63 -2.78
C ALA A 136 2.10 0.60 -4.18
N PHE A 137 2.85 0.16 -5.20
CA PHE A 137 2.33 -0.02 -6.55
C PHE A 137 1.17 -1.03 -6.59
N VAL A 138 1.32 -2.20 -5.95
CA VAL A 138 0.28 -3.24 -5.92
C VAL A 138 -0.94 -2.78 -5.16
N PHE A 139 -0.76 -2.07 -4.04
CA PHE A 139 -1.88 -1.51 -3.29
C PHE A 139 -2.61 -0.41 -4.06
N GLY A 140 -1.91 0.37 -4.88
CA GLY A 140 -2.54 1.29 -5.84
C GLY A 140 -3.42 0.55 -6.86
N VAL A 141 -2.97 -0.59 -7.38
CA VAL A 141 -3.79 -1.46 -8.25
C VAL A 141 -5.01 -1.99 -7.47
N GLN A 142 -4.81 -2.45 -6.24
CA GLN A 142 -5.88 -2.98 -5.38
C GLN A 142 -6.94 -1.95 -5.02
N ASP A 143 -6.53 -0.73 -4.69
CA ASP A 143 -7.43 0.39 -4.42
C ASP A 143 -8.26 0.75 -5.67
N ALA A 144 -7.61 0.79 -6.84
CA ALA A 144 -8.32 1.06 -8.08
C ALA A 144 -9.35 -0.04 -8.44
N MET A 145 -9.07 -1.30 -8.07
CA MET A 145 -9.99 -2.43 -8.23
C MET A 145 -11.23 -2.33 -7.34
N THR A 146 -11.09 -1.87 -6.10
CA THR A 146 -12.19 -1.80 -5.13
C THR A 146 -13.14 -0.66 -5.44
N VAL A 147 -12.64 0.49 -5.92
CA VAL A 147 -13.44 1.71 -6.13
C VAL A 147 -14.38 1.64 -7.35
N ARG A 148 -13.99 0.99 -8.46
CA ARG A 148 -14.76 1.10 -9.74
C ARG A 148 -16.06 0.28 -9.77
N ASN A 149 -16.18 -0.77 -8.96
CA ASN A 149 -17.39 -1.59 -8.89
C ASN A 149 -17.99 -1.66 -7.48
N GLY A 150 -17.22 -1.30 -6.44
CA GLY A 150 -17.51 -1.68 -5.06
C GLY A 150 -17.70 -3.19 -4.93
N PHE A 151 -17.78 -3.71 -3.72
CA PHE A 151 -18.38 -5.03 -3.52
C PHE A 151 -19.88 -5.06 -3.87
N GLY A 152 -20.42 -4.03 -4.53
CA GLY A 152 -21.83 -3.85 -4.84
C GLY A 152 -22.28 -4.22 -6.24
N SER A 153 -21.37 -4.53 -7.15
CA SER A 153 -21.72 -5.10 -8.46
C SER A 153 -21.59 -6.64 -8.53
N LEU A 154 -21.24 -7.30 -7.43
CA LEU A 154 -21.29 -8.75 -7.23
C LEU A 154 -22.59 -9.10 -6.49
#